data_AF-I0YSC8-F1
#
_entry.id   AF-I0YSC8-F1
#
_cell.length_a   1.000
_cell.length_b   1.000
_cell.length_c   1.000
_cell.angle_alpha   90.00
_cell.angle_beta   90.00
_cell.angle_gamma   90.00
#
_symmetry.space_group_name_H-M   'P 1'
#
loop_
_entity.id
_entity.type
_entity.pdbx_description
1 polymer ?
#
loop_
_entity_poly.entity_id
_entity_poly.type
_entity_poly.pdbx_seq_one_letter_code
_entity_poly.pdbx_strand_id
1 'polypeptide(L)'
;EGEEPLPPWIRGERERKLAADEGSDLLFPVYLIGSALVAIAAVGSIFEFANRNPIFGVLPPSNFLWAPILLFFSITGFPSAGFLFFKAITAANKEAERQDKIDGY
;
A
#
# COMPACT_ATOMS: atom_id res chain seq x y z
N GLU A 1 37.95 -12.35 12.48
CA GLU A 1 37.54 -11.23 13.34
C GLU A 1 36.04 -10.98 13.16
N GLY A 2 35.32 -10.60 14.21
CA GLY A 2 33.93 -10.15 14.08
C GLY A 2 33.91 -8.71 13.59
N GLU A 3 33.14 -8.43 12.53
CA GLU A 3 32.89 -7.07 12.07
C GLU A 3 32.26 -6.27 13.21
N GLU A 4 33.03 -5.34 13.81
CA GLU A 4 32.48 -4.42 14.80
C GLU A 4 31.36 -3.61 14.14
N PRO A 5 30.12 -3.68 14.64
CA PRO A 5 29.00 -2.99 14.03
C PRO A 5 29.26 -1.49 14.07
N LEU A 6 29.12 -0.82 12.92
CA LEU A 6 29.31 0.63 12.78
C LEU A 6 28.61 1.38 13.91
N PRO A 7 29.28 2.34 14.56
CA PRO A 7 28.70 3.02 15.71
C PRO A 7 27.39 3.75 15.37
N PRO A 8 26.41 3.79 16.29
CA PRO A 8 25.04 4.25 15.99
C PRO A 8 24.94 5.67 15.41
N TRP A 9 25.89 6.56 15.75
CA TRP A 9 25.90 7.94 15.28
C TRP A 9 26.31 8.07 13.80
N ILE A 10 27.17 7.19 13.27
CA ILE A 10 27.54 7.18 11.85
C ILE A 10 26.42 6.60 10.99
N ARG A 11 25.68 5.61 11.51
CA ARG A 11 24.45 5.10 10.88
C ARG A 11 23.36 6.17 10.80
N GLY A 12 23.08 6.86 11.91
CA GLY A 12 22.07 7.92 11.94
C GLY A 12 22.36 9.12 11.03
N GLU A 13 23.64 9.46 10.80
CA GLU A 13 24.02 10.53 9.86
C GLU A 13 23.84 10.12 8.39
N ARG A 14 24.14 8.87 8.04
CA ARG A 14 23.87 8.32 6.69
C ARG A 14 22.38 8.23 6.43
N GLU A 15 21.61 7.71 7.38
CA GLU A 15 20.14 7.63 7.30
C GLU A 15 19.52 9.01 7.11
N ARG A 16 19.98 10.04 7.83
CA ARG A 16 19.48 11.42 7.68
C ARG A 16 19.80 12.02 6.31
N LYS A 17 20.98 11.74 5.75
CA LYS A 17 21.34 12.19 4.39
C LYS A 17 20.53 11.49 3.32
N LEU A 18 20.36 10.17 3.43
CA LEU A 18 19.51 9.38 2.52
C LEU A 18 18.04 9.81 2.58
N ALA A 19 17.50 10.02 3.78
CA ALA A 19 16.13 10.48 3.97
C ALA A 19 15.87 11.91 3.45
N ALA A 20 16.90 12.77 3.42
CA ALA A 20 16.79 14.12 2.87
C ALA A 20 16.77 14.15 1.33
N ASP A 21 17.45 13.20 0.67
CA ASP A 21 17.52 13.10 -0.79
C ASP A 21 16.31 12.39 -1.41
N GLU A 22 15.65 11.48 -0.70
CA GLU A 22 14.68 10.55 -1.31
C GLU A 22 13.26 11.08 -1.53
N GLY A 23 12.95 12.30 -1.09
CA GLY A 23 11.64 12.89 -1.25
C GLY A 23 10.54 12.20 -0.43
N SER A 24 9.41 12.89 -0.26
CA SER A 24 8.30 12.48 0.61
C SER A 24 7.40 11.41 -0.02
N ASP A 25 7.94 10.25 -0.40
CA ASP A 25 7.09 9.11 -0.75
C ASP A 25 6.62 8.37 0.52
N LEU A 26 5.43 7.77 0.48
CA LEU A 26 4.89 7.02 1.62
C LEU A 26 5.66 5.71 1.82
N LEU A 27 5.64 5.19 3.05
CA LEU A 27 6.24 3.91 3.39
C LEU A 27 5.56 2.75 2.64
N PHE A 28 6.33 1.74 2.24
CA PHE A 28 5.81 0.57 1.53
C PHE A 28 4.58 -0.10 2.20
N PRO A 29 4.48 -0.22 3.55
CA PRO A 29 3.34 -0.88 4.18
C PRO A 29 2.04 -0.10 3.96
N VAL A 30 2.12 1.22 3.82
CA VAL A 30 0.96 2.08 3.56
C VAL A 30 0.38 1.77 2.18
N TYR A 31 1.24 1.65 1.16
CA TYR A 31 0.81 1.25 -0.18
C TYR A 31 0.27 -0.18 -0.21
N LEU A 32 0.88 -1.11 0.53
CA LEU A 32 0.45 -2.50 0.58
C LEU A 32 -0.92 -2.65 1.26
N ILE A 33 -1.10 -2.01 2.42
CA ILE A 33 -2.38 -2.01 3.15
C ILE A 33 -3.45 -1.32 2.30
N GLY A 34 -3.13 -0.17 1.70
CA GLY A 34 -4.05 0.53 0.79
C GLY A 34 -4.49 -0.36 -0.37
N SER A 35 -3.56 -1.06 -1.01
CA SER A 35 -3.87 -2.03 -2.07
C SER A 35 -4.81 -3.14 -1.58
N ALA A 36 -4.51 -3.75 -0.44
CA ALA A 36 -5.32 -4.83 0.11
C ALA A 36 -6.75 -4.38 0.44
N LEU A 37 -6.91 -3.20 1.06
CA LEU A 37 -8.22 -2.64 1.38
C LEU A 37 -9.04 -2.35 0.12
N VAL A 38 -8.42 -1.76 -0.90
CA VAL A 38 -9.08 -1.47 -2.18
C VAL A 38 -9.49 -2.77 -2.89
N ALA A 39 -8.65 -3.82 -2.85
CA ALA A 39 -8.98 -5.11 -3.41
C ALA A 39 -10.17 -5.77 -2.69
N ILE A 40 -10.20 -5.73 -1.35
CA ILE A 40 -11.33 -6.23 -0.55
C ILE A 40 -12.61 -5.46 -0.88
N ALA A 41 -12.53 -4.13 -0.99
CA ALA A 41 -13.67 -3.30 -1.37
C ALA A 41 -14.19 -3.64 -2.78
N ALA A 42 -13.31 -3.88 -3.74
CA ALA A 42 -13.67 -4.28 -5.10
C ALA A 42 -14.40 -5.62 -5.12
N VAL A 43 -13.83 -6.63 -4.45
CA VAL A 43 -14.43 -7.98 -4.36
C VAL A 43 -15.78 -7.91 -3.65
N GLY A 44 -15.84 -7.28 -2.48
CA GLY A 44 -17.09 -7.13 -1.73
C GLY A 44 -18.15 -6.37 -2.52
N SER A 45 -17.76 -5.39 -3.34
CA SER A 45 -18.71 -4.65 -4.18
C SER A 45 -19.35 -5.53 -5.25
N ILE A 46 -18.57 -6.43 -5.86
CA ILE A 46 -19.09 -7.41 -6.84
C ILE A 46 -20.06 -8.38 -6.17
N PHE A 47 -19.68 -8.93 -5.01
CA PHE A 47 -20.53 -9.86 -4.27
C PHE A 47 -21.83 -9.21 -3.78
N GLU A 48 -21.76 -7.99 -3.28
CA GLU A 48 -22.90 -7.22 -2.83
C GLU A 48 -23.85 -6.90 -4.00
N PHE A 49 -23.29 -6.50 -5.16
CA PHE A 49 -24.06 -6.26 -6.36
C PHE A 49 -24.77 -7.54 -6.88
N ALA A 50 -24.06 -8.67 -6.88
CA ALA A 50 -24.58 -9.96 -7.36
C ALA A 50 -25.68 -10.53 -6.46
N ASN A 51 -25.49 -10.49 -5.14
CA ASN A 51 -26.42 -11.10 -4.19
C ASN A 51 -27.53 -10.16 -3.71
N ARG A 52 -27.50 -8.88 -4.08
CA ARG A 52 -28.40 -7.83 -3.57
C ARG A 52 -28.48 -7.78 -2.04
N ASN A 53 -27.41 -8.23 -1.37
CA ASN A 53 -27.31 -8.30 0.08
C ASN A 53 -26.19 -7.37 0.55
N PRO A 54 -26.46 -6.35 1.37
CA PRO A 54 -25.47 -5.36 1.77
C PRO A 54 -24.44 -5.95 2.75
N ILE A 55 -23.34 -6.51 2.22
CA ILE A 55 -22.26 -7.15 3.01
C ILE A 55 -21.55 -6.11 3.86
N PHE A 56 -21.31 -4.91 3.31
CA PHE A 56 -20.70 -3.83 4.07
C PHE A 56 -21.70 -3.10 4.98
N GLY A 57 -23.00 -3.27 4.76
CA GLY A 57 -24.05 -2.63 5.56
C GLY A 57 -24.07 -1.10 5.48
N VAL A 58 -23.26 -0.48 4.61
CA VAL A 58 -23.11 0.98 4.52
C VAL A 58 -24.31 1.63 3.83
N LEU A 59 -24.84 1.00 2.77
CA LEU A 59 -25.99 1.51 2.02
C LEU A 59 -27.00 0.39 1.75
N PRO A 60 -28.30 0.63 1.95
CA PRO A 60 -29.32 -0.34 1.58
C PRO A 60 -29.51 -0.38 0.06
N PRO A 61 -29.89 -1.54 -0.53
CA PRO A 61 -30.17 -1.67 -1.96
C PRO A 61 -31.31 -0.77 -2.48
N SER A 62 -32.15 -0.23 -1.59
CA SER A 62 -33.21 0.72 -1.92
C SER A 62 -32.69 2.13 -2.25
N ASN A 63 -31.42 2.43 -1.95
CA ASN A 63 -30.83 3.73 -2.23
C ASN A 63 -30.37 3.82 -3.70
N PHE A 64 -30.71 4.91 -4.38
CA PHE A 64 -30.30 5.17 -5.76
C PHE A 64 -28.77 5.16 -5.96
N LEU A 65 -28.01 5.56 -4.94
CA LEU A 65 -26.53 5.59 -5.00
C LEU A 65 -25.88 4.23 -4.79
N TRP A 66 -26.62 3.21 -4.35
CA TRP A 66 -26.09 1.88 -4.04
C TRP A 66 -25.41 1.25 -5.26
N ALA A 67 -26.12 1.14 -6.39
CA ALA A 67 -25.58 0.51 -7.58
C ALA A 67 -24.42 1.30 -8.24
N PRO A 68 -24.48 2.63 -8.40
CA PRO A 68 -23.35 3.41 -8.92
C PRO A 68 -22.07 3.28 -8.10
N ILE A 69 -22.16 3.29 -6.76
CA ILE A 69 -20.99 3.18 -5.88
C ILE A 69 -20.34 1.80 -6.02
N LEU A 70 -21.14 0.74 -5.99
CA LEU A 70 -20.63 -0.63 -6.16
C LEU A 70 -19.99 -0.83 -7.54
N LEU A 71 -20.60 -0.27 -8.59
CA LEU A 71 -20.05 -0.33 -9.94
C LEU A 71 -18.71 0.41 -10.02
N PHE A 72 -18.60 1.59 -9.40
CA PHE A 72 -17.37 2.35 -9.33
C PHE A 72 -16.24 1.53 -8.70
N PHE A 73 -16.47 0.93 -7.52
CA PHE A 73 -15.48 0.10 -6.84
C PHE A 73 -15.17 -1.20 -7.60
N SER A 74 -16.15 -1.79 -8.27
CA SER A 74 -15.94 -3.03 -9.04
C SER A 74 -15.07 -2.79 -10.28
N ILE A 75 -15.24 -1.65 -10.96
CA ILE A 75 -14.49 -1.30 -12.17
C ILE A 75 -13.11 -0.73 -11.83
N THR A 76 -13.06 0.23 -10.91
CA THR A 76 -11.82 0.99 -10.61
C THR A 76 -10.98 0.34 -9.52
N GLY A 77 -11.56 -0.54 -8.71
CA GLY A 77 -10.91 -1.12 -7.54
C GLY A 77 -9.74 -2.03 -7.91
N PHE A 78 -9.89 -2.98 -8.84
CA PHE A 78 -8.78 -3.85 -9.24
C PHE A 78 -7.61 -3.10 -9.90
N PRO A 79 -7.84 -2.17 -10.86
CA PRO A 79 -6.76 -1.35 -11.40
C PRO A 79 -6.04 -0.54 -10.32
N SER A 80 -6.80 0.09 -9.40
CA SER A 80 -6.23 0.90 -8.31
C SER A 80 -5.45 0.05 -7.32
N ALA A 81 -5.96 -1.12 -6.95
CA ALA A 81 -5.28 -2.06 -6.06
C ALA A 81 -3.97 -2.55 -6.70
N GLY A 82 -3.99 -2.90 -7.99
CA GLY A 82 -2.79 -3.31 -8.73
C GLY A 82 -1.74 -2.20 -8.81
N PHE A 83 -2.16 -0.96 -9.07
CA PHE A 83 -1.28 0.20 -9.05
C PHE A 83 -0.62 0.42 -7.68
N LEU A 84 -1.41 0.38 -6.60
CA LEU A 84 -0.89 0.51 -5.23
C LEU A 84 0.04 -0.64 -4.87
N PHE A 85 -0.28 -1.87 -5.30
CA PHE A 85 0.56 -3.04 -5.07
C PHE A 85 1.92 -2.91 -5.76
N PHE A 86 1.92 -2.49 -7.03
CA PHE A 86 3.16 -2.25 -7.76
C PHE A 86 4.01 -1.19 -7.04
N LYS A 87 3.40 -0.09 -6.61
CA LYS A 87 4.10 0.94 -5.84
C LYS A 87 4.64 0.42 -4.51
N ALA A 88 3.90 -0.46 -3.84
CA ALA A 88 4.36 -1.12 -2.61
C ALA A 88 5.61 -1.97 -2.86
N ILE A 89 5.64 -2.76 -3.94
CA ILE A 89 6.83 -3.57 -4.31
C ILE A 89 8.02 -2.66 -4.62
N THR A 90 7.82 -1.62 -5.44
CA THR A 90 8.89 -0.69 -5.78
C THR A 90 9.45 0.00 -4.53
N ALA A 91 8.58 0.44 -3.62
CA ALA A 91 8.99 1.06 -2.36
C ALA A 91 9.71 0.06 -1.44
N ALA A 92 9.25 -1.20 -1.38
CA ALA A 92 9.89 -2.24 -0.58
C ALA A 92 11.30 -2.59 -1.11
N ASN A 93 11.45 -2.72 -2.43
CA ASN A 93 12.75 -2.98 -3.05
C ASN A 93 13.72 -1.82 -2.81
N LYS A 94 13.25 -0.58 -2.97
CA LYS A 94 14.05 0.62 -2.70
C LYS A 94 14.52 0.69 -1.24
N GLU A 95 13.63 0.36 -0.30
CA GLU A 95 13.97 0.32 1.13
C GLU A 95 14.97 -0.79 1.45
N ALA A 96 14.86 -1.96 0.81
CA ALA A 96 15.83 -3.04 0.95
C ALA A 96 17.22 -2.62 0.41
N GLU A 97 17.30 -2.03 -0.79
CA GLU A 97 18.55 -1.50 -1.35
C GLU A 97 19.16 -0.40 -0.46
N ARG A 98 18.33 0.38 0.24
CA ARG A 98 18.78 1.39 1.19
C ARG A 98 19.42 0.74 2.42
N GLN A 99 18.81 -0.31 2.96
CA GLN A 99 19.33 -1.05 4.11
C GLN A 99 20.64 -1.74 3.75
N ASP A 100 20.73 -2.39 2.59
CA ASP A 100 21.97 -3.01 2.10
C ASP A 100 23.12 -1.99 2.02
N LYS A 101 22.87 -0.78 1.47
CA LYS A 101 23.87 0.31 1.42
C LYS A 101 24.31 0.81 2.80
N ILE A 102 23.41 0.78 3.79
CA ILE A 102 23.71 1.20 5.16
C ILE A 102 24.56 0.14 5.87
N ASP A 103 24.20 -1.13 5.68
CA ASP A 103 24.88 -2.28 6.29
C ASP A 103 26.16 -2.70 5.55
N GLY A 104 26.39 -2.17 4.34
CA GLY A 104 27.66 -2.27 3.62
C GLY A 104 27.83 -3.54 2.76
N TYR A 105 26.73 -4.22 2.43
CA TYR A 105 26.69 -5.34 1.50
C TYR A 105 26.18 -4.92 0.12
#